data_AF-A0A7W1G0A7-F1
#
_entry.id   AF-A0A7W1G0A7-F1
#
_cell.length_a   1.000
_cell.length_b   1.000
_cell.length_c   1.000
_cell.angle_alpha   90.00
_cell.angle_beta   90.00
_cell.angle_gamma   90.00
#
_symmetry.space_group_name_H-M   'P 1'
#
loop_
_entity.id
_entity.type
_entity.pdbx_description
1 polymer ?
#
loop_
_entity_poly.entity_id
_entity_poly.type
_entity_poly.pdbx_seq_one_letter_code
_entity_poly.pdbx_strand_id
1 'polypeptide(L)' 'MKFDEYLEKLNKLQKLVNISNTGSPKDLAKKLDVSERTARRMVQKLRHHKLPVVFNRKINSYEIKN' A
#
# COMPACT_ATOMS: atom_id res chain seq x y z
N MET A 1 -0.91 15.69 6.54
CA MET A 1 0.23 14.77 6.73
C MET A 1 1.48 15.51 6.35
N LYS A 2 2.48 15.51 7.24
CA LYS A 2 3.79 16.12 6.99
C LYS A 2 4.60 15.23 6.03
N PHE A 3 5.69 15.78 5.48
CA PHE A 3 6.53 15.05 4.52
C PHE A 3 7.15 13.79 5.13
N ASP A 4 7.68 13.87 6.35
CA ASP A 4 8.35 12.74 7.00
C ASP A 4 7.37 11.60 7.33
N GLU A 5 6.21 11.93 7.90
CA GLU A 5 5.11 10.99 8.13
C GLU A 5 4.67 10.28 6.84
N TYR A 6 4.67 11.01 5.73
CA TYR A 6 4.31 10.43 4.43
C TYR A 6 5.35 9.43 3.95
N LEU A 7 6.64 9.75 4.07
CA LEU A 7 7.72 8.84 3.72
C LEU A 7 7.71 7.57 4.57
N GLU A 8 7.50 7.70 5.89
CA GLU A 8 7.38 6.55 6.79
C GLU A 8 6.24 5.61 6.37
N LYS A 9 5.07 6.18 6.08
CA LYS A 9 3.91 5.39 5.62
C LYS A 9 4.13 4.77 4.25
N LEU A 10 4.86 5.44 3.35
CA LEU A 10 5.22 4.88 2.04
C LEU A 10 6.18 3.69 2.19
N ASN A 11 7.19 3.82 3.05
CA ASN A 11 8.14 2.75 3.36
C ASN A 11 7.42 1.55 4.00
N LYS A 12 6.49 1.81 4.93
CA LYS A 12 5.66 0.78 5.54
C LYS A 12 4.78 0.08 4.50
N LEU A 13 4.14 0.83 3.60
CA LEU A 13 3.35 0.27 2.50
C LEU A 13 4.20 -0.66 1.64
N GLN A 14 5.41 -0.25 1.24
CA GLN A 14 6.29 -1.05 0.40
C GLN A 14 6.69 -2.35 1.10
N LYS A 15 7.05 -2.30 2.39
CA LYS A 15 7.33 -3.50 3.19
C LYS A 15 6.14 -4.45 3.22
N LEU A 16 4.92 -3.94 3.45
CA LEU A 16 3.71 -4.76 3.50
C LEU A 16 3.37 -5.40 2.14
N VAL A 17 3.59 -4.68 1.04
CA VAL A 17 3.38 -5.19 -0.33
C VAL A 17 4.40 -6.28 -0.67
N ASN A 18 5.66 -6.13 -0.26
CA ASN A 18 6.70 -7.14 -0.50
C ASN A 18 6.42 -8.47 0.19
N ILE A 19 5.77 -8.45 1.35
CA ILE A 19 5.41 -9.66 2.10
C ILE A 19 3.94 -10.06 1.91
N SER A 20 3.22 -9.43 0.98
CA SER A 20 1.79 -9.66 0.71
C SER A 20 0.91 -9.65 1.98
N ASN A 21 1.15 -8.69 2.88
CA ASN A 21 0.41 -8.53 4.14
C ASN A 21 -0.24 -7.13 4.25
N THR A 22 -0.79 -6.59 3.17
CA THR A 22 -1.53 -5.32 3.25
C THR A 22 -2.94 -5.51 3.81
N GLY A 23 -3.54 -6.68 3.62
CA GLY A 23 -4.99 -6.86 3.82
C GLY A 23 -5.79 -6.18 2.70
N SER A 24 -7.10 -6.02 2.93
CA SER A 24 -7.98 -5.26 2.05
C SER A 24 -7.56 -3.76 2.01
N PRO A 25 -8.07 -2.96 1.06
CA PRO A 25 -7.81 -1.51 1.06
C PRO A 25 -8.15 -0.83 2.40
N LYS A 26 -9.20 -1.31 3.07
CA LYS A 26 -9.63 -0.82 4.39
C LYS A 26 -8.64 -1.23 5.50
N ASP A 27 -8.10 -2.44 5.45
CA ASP A 27 -7.10 -2.91 6.41
C ASP A 27 -5.77 -2.20 6.23
N LEU A 28 -5.36 -1.99 4.97
CA LEU A 28 -4.17 -1.21 4.65
C LEU A 28 -4.27 0.21 5.17
N ALA A 29 -5.44 0.84 5.02
CA ALA A 29 -5.71 2.17 5.55
C ALA A 29 -5.52 2.23 7.07
N LYS A 30 -6.05 1.25 7.81
CA LYS A 30 -5.82 1.11 9.26
C LYS A 30 -4.35 0.89 9.60
N LYS A 31 -3.65 0.00 8.88
CA LYS A 31 -2.22 -0.30 9.11
C LYS A 31 -1.33 0.92 8.89
N LEU A 32 -1.70 1.80 7.96
CA LEU A 32 -0.98 3.03 7.64
C LEU A 32 -1.52 4.25 8.41
N ASP A 33 -2.57 4.08 9.22
CA ASP A 33 -3.27 5.16 9.91
C ASP A 33 -3.66 6.31 8.96
N VAL A 34 -4.33 5.98 7.85
CA VAL A 34 -4.81 6.95 6.86
C VAL A 34 -6.22 6.58 6.42
N SER A 35 -6.88 7.50 5.71
CA SER A 35 -8.14 7.16 5.04
C SER A 35 -7.91 6.14 3.92
N GLU A 36 -8.93 5.34 3.62
CA GLU A 36 -8.88 4.37 2.54
C GLU A 36 -8.56 5.02 1.17
N ARG A 37 -9.09 6.22 0.93
CA ARG A 37 -8.77 7.03 -0.25
C ARG A 37 -7.27 7.33 -0.33
N THR A 38 -6.65 7.71 0.78
CA THR A 38 -5.21 7.99 0.83
C THR A 38 -4.39 6.72 0.61
N ALA A 39 -4.74 5.60 1.27
CA ALA A 39 -4.06 4.32 1.05
C ALA A 39 -4.12 3.89 -0.43
N ARG A 40 -5.30 3.98 -1.08
CA ARG A 40 -5.46 3.71 -2.51
C ARG A 40 -4.62 4.63 -3.39
N ARG A 41 -4.54 5.94 -3.07
CA ARG A 41 -3.67 6.90 -3.76
C ARG A 41 -2.18 6.56 -3.61
N MET A 42 -1.76 6.13 -2.42
CA MET A 42 -0.37 5.71 -2.18
C MET A 42 -0.01 4.47 -3.01
N VAL A 43 -0.89 3.47 -3.07
CA VAL A 43 -0.71 2.30 -3.94
C VAL A 43 -0.65 2.71 -5.41
N GLN A 44 -1.53 3.61 -5.86
CA GLN A 44 -1.46 4.14 -7.23
C GLN A 44 -0.12 4.82 -7.52
N LYS A 45 0.43 5.62 -6.59
CA LYS A 45 1.74 6.23 -6.78
C LYS A 45 2.84 5.18 -6.95
N LEU A 46 2.85 4.11 -6.15
CA LEU A 46 3.80 3.01 -6.34
C LEU A 46 3.72 2.42 -7.75
N ARG A 47 2.50 2.23 -8.30
CA ARG A 47 2.31 1.78 -9.69
C ARG A 47 2.93 2.72 -10.72
N HIS A 48 2.78 4.03 -10.54
CA HIS A 48 3.37 5.02 -11.43
C HIS A 48 4.91 5.03 -11.36
N HIS A 49 5.48 4.66 -10.21
CA HIS A 49 6.93 4.49 -10.03
C HIS A 49 7.46 3.13 -10.48
N LYS A 50 6.80 2.48 -11.45
CA LYS A 50 7.19 1.21 -12.07
C LYS A 50 7.20 -0.01 -11.13
N LEU A 51 6.54 0.05 -9.97
CA LEU A 51 6.28 -1.15 -9.16
C LEU A 51 4.95 -1.78 -9.59
N PRO A 52 4.92 -3.03 -10.11
CA PRO A 52 3.70 -3.67 -10.60
C PRO A 52 2.81 -4.17 -9.45
N VAL A 53 2.33 -3.26 -8.59
CA VAL A 53 1.52 -3.60 -7.41
C VAL A 53 0.08 -3.89 -7.82
N VAL A 54 -0.37 -5.13 -7.66
CA VAL A 54 -1.75 -5.55 -7.95
C VAL A 54 -2.46 -6.00 -6.68
N PHE A 55 -3.79 -5.88 -6.66
CA PHE A 55 -4.58 -6.43 -5.56
C PHE A 55 -4.97 -7.87 -5.88
N ASN A 56 -4.49 -8.81 -5.06
CA ASN A 56 -4.84 -10.21 -5.15
C ASN A 56 -6.00 -10.51 -4.20
N ARG A 57 -7.17 -10.82 -4.78
CA ARG A 57 -8.39 -11.12 -4.04
C ARG A 57 -8.31 -12.44 -3.27
N LYS A 58 -7.52 -13.43 -3.73
CA LYS A 58 -7.43 -14.75 -3.10
C LYS A 58 -6.74 -14.69 -1.74
N ILE A 59 -5.67 -13.89 -1.64
CA ILE A 59 -4.92 -13.69 -0.40
C ILE A 59 -5.33 -12.40 0.34
N ASN A 60 -6.30 -11.66 -0.21
CA ASN A 60 -6.75 -10.37 0.31
C ASN A 60 -5.58 -9.41 0.60
N SER A 61 -4.66 -9.24 -0.35
CA SER A 61 -3.51 -8.35 -0.19
C SER A 61 -3.07 -7.76 -1.52
N TYR A 62 -2.44 -6.59 -1.47
CA TYR A 62 -1.58 -6.09 -2.53
C TYR A 62 -0.28 -6.87 -2.55
N GLU A 63 0.18 -7.22 -3.75
CA GLU A 63 1.42 -7.94 -4.01
C GLU A 63 2.11 -7.37 -5.25
N ILE A 64 3.42 -7.59 -5.37
CA ILE A 64 4.16 -7.30 -6.61
C ILE A 64 3.86 -8.41 -7.61
N LYS A 65 3.31 -8.04 -8.77
CA LYS A 65 3.14 -8.96 -9.88
C LYS A 65 4.44 -9.04 -10.66
N ASN A 66 5.12 -10.19 -10.60
CA ASN A 66 6.22 -10.51 -11.51
C ASN A 66 5.71 -10.77 -12.93
#